data_AF-A0A3M7RJP0-F1
#
_entry.id   AF-A0A3M7RJP0-F1
#
_cell.length_a   1.000
_cell.length_b   1.000
_cell.length_c   1.000
_cell.angle_alpha   90.00
_cell.angle_beta   90.00
_cell.angle_gamma   90.00
#
_symmetry.space_group_name_H-M   'P 1'
#
loop_
_entity.id
_entity.type
_entity.pdbx_description
1 polymer ?
#
loop_
_entity_poly.entity_id
_entity_poly.type
_entity_poly.pdbx_seq_one_letter_code
_entity_poly.pdbx_strand_id
1 'polypeptide(L)'
;MYNFVHGFYSQLESYALLYIGALPYIWNLCSKQLSYFSSEWLNSEISISCLFIIYFILYGQITGLPWSIYYNFVLEEKHGFNKQTFVFFMKDNLKKLLVSMALSLPILALLLYIIKIGGDYFFIYAWVFITIVSLVSI
;
A
#
# COMPACT_ATOMS: atom_id res chain seq x y z
N MET A 1 -8.16 20.41 -15.63
CA MET A 1 -9.37 19.57 -15.60
C MET A 1 -9.09 18.15 -15.11
N TYR A 2 -8.02 17.49 -15.58
CA TYR A 2 -7.61 16.15 -15.12
C TYR A 2 -7.56 16.00 -13.59
N ASN A 3 -6.84 16.88 -12.88
CA ASN A 3 -6.75 16.81 -11.41
C ASN A 3 -8.11 16.85 -10.71
N PHE A 4 -9.08 17.60 -11.25
CA PHE A 4 -10.43 17.68 -10.70
C PHE A 4 -11.21 16.37 -10.92
N VAL A 5 -11.12 15.79 -12.11
CA VAL A 5 -11.77 14.50 -12.44
C VAL A 5 -11.17 13.36 -11.63
N HIS A 6 -9.83 13.31 -11.56
CA HIS A 6 -9.12 12.32 -10.76
C HIS A 6 -9.45 12.46 -9.27
N GLY A 7 -9.46 13.68 -8.75
CA GLY A 7 -9.84 13.96 -7.36
C GLY A 7 -11.31 13.61 -7.07
N PHE A 8 -12.22 13.80 -8.01
CA PHE A 8 -13.61 13.38 -7.82
C PHE A 8 -13.73 11.85 -7.81
N TYR A 9 -13.01 11.17 -8.70
CA TYR A 9 -12.95 9.71 -8.74
C TYR A 9 -12.40 9.12 -7.43
N SER A 10 -11.28 9.64 -6.90
CA SER A 10 -10.68 9.13 -5.66
C SER A 10 -11.62 9.28 -4.46
N GLN A 11 -12.42 10.33 -4.44
CA GLN A 11 -13.39 10.58 -3.37
C GLN A 11 -14.55 9.59 -3.45
N LEU A 12 -15.08 9.35 -4.65
CA LEU A 12 -16.10 8.34 -4.88
C LEU A 12 -15.60 6.94 -4.55
N GLU A 13 -14.36 6.62 -4.96
CA GLU A 13 -13.70 5.36 -4.65
C GLU A 13 -13.59 5.13 -3.13
N SER A 14 -13.10 6.14 -2.40
CA SER A 14 -12.98 6.08 -0.93
C SER A 14 -14.34 5.88 -0.27
N TYR A 15 -15.37 6.60 -0.70
CA TYR A 15 -16.74 6.43 -0.20
C TYR A 15 -17.28 5.03 -0.51
N ALA A 16 -17.10 4.53 -1.74
CA ALA A 16 -17.56 3.22 -2.15
C ALA A 16 -16.87 2.10 -1.36
N LEU A 17 -15.55 2.19 -1.15
CA LEU A 17 -14.78 1.24 -0.35
C LEU A 17 -15.32 1.13 1.09
N LEU A 18 -15.65 2.27 1.69
CA LEU A 18 -16.24 2.30 3.03
C LEU A 18 -17.67 1.77 3.04
N TYR A 19 -18.50 2.18 2.09
CA TYR A 19 -19.90 1.77 2.00
C TYR A 19 -20.07 0.27 1.76
N ILE A 20 -19.23 -0.31 0.90
CA ILE A 20 -19.23 -1.76 0.59
C ILE A 20 -18.65 -2.58 1.76
N GLY A 21 -17.95 -1.94 2.69
CA GLY A 21 -17.19 -2.66 3.72
C GLY A 21 -16.04 -3.45 3.11
N ALA A 22 -15.35 -2.87 2.11
CA ALA A 22 -14.24 -3.54 1.43
C ALA A 22 -13.09 -3.87 2.41
N LEU A 23 -12.85 -3.01 3.40
CA LEU A 23 -11.81 -3.22 4.43
C LEU A 23 -12.06 -4.50 5.26
N PRO A 24 -13.21 -4.68 5.95
CA PRO A 24 -13.47 -5.91 6.68
C PRO A 24 -13.59 -7.13 5.75
N TYR A 25 -14.06 -6.95 4.52
CA TYR A 25 -14.09 -8.03 3.54
C TYR A 25 -12.68 -8.53 3.19
N ILE A 26 -11.76 -7.63 2.84
CA ILE A 26 -10.35 -7.96 2.54
C ILE A 26 -9.68 -8.56 3.77
N TRP A 27 -9.93 -8.02 4.96
CA TRP A 27 -9.39 -8.59 6.20
C TRP A 27 -9.80 -10.06 6.40
N ASN A 28 -11.09 -10.36 6.22
CA ASN A 28 -11.61 -11.73 6.33
C ASN A 28 -11.07 -12.66 5.23
N LEU A 29 -10.82 -12.13 4.03
CA LEU A 29 -10.13 -12.88 2.98
C LEU A 29 -8.69 -13.22 3.40
N CYS A 30 -7.97 -12.26 3.98
CA CYS A 30 -6.60 -12.46 4.45
C CYS A 30 -6.52 -13.52 5.54
N SER A 31 -7.40 -13.43 6.55
CA SER A 31 -7.44 -14.39 7.65
C SER A 31 -7.82 -15.80 7.15
N LYS A 32 -8.78 -15.90 6.22
CA LYS A 32 -9.15 -17.18 5.60
C LYS A 32 -7.98 -17.79 4.82
N GLN A 33 -7.26 -17.00 4.04
CA GLN A 33 -6.11 -17.49 3.26
C GLN A 33 -5.00 -18.03 4.16
N LEU A 34 -4.66 -17.32 5.24
CA LEU A 34 -3.67 -17.76 6.22
C LEU A 34 -4.13 -19.00 7.00
N SER A 35 -5.43 -19.12 7.28
CA SER A 35 -5.98 -20.28 8.00
C SER A 35 -5.83 -21.62 7.26
N TYR A 36 -5.63 -21.61 5.93
CA TYR A 36 -5.30 -22.82 5.18
C TYR A 36 -3.88 -23.34 5.50
N PHE A 37 -3.01 -22.48 6.02
CA PHE A 37 -1.69 -22.87 6.46
C PHE A 37 -1.74 -23.27 7.94
N SER A 38 -1.29 -24.49 8.24
CA SER A 38 -1.30 -25.08 9.58
C SER A 38 -0.25 -24.49 10.55
N SER A 39 0.56 -23.52 10.10
CA SER A 39 1.61 -22.92 10.93
C SER A 39 1.04 -21.83 11.83
N GLU A 40 1.26 -21.96 13.15
CA GLU A 40 0.86 -20.96 14.15
C GLU A 40 1.49 -19.58 13.91
N TRP A 41 2.71 -19.54 13.37
CA TRP A 41 3.39 -18.30 12.98
C TRP A 41 2.66 -17.56 11.86
N LEU A 42 2.13 -18.31 10.90
CA LEU A 42 1.36 -17.76 9.78
C LEU A 42 -0.03 -17.30 10.22
N ASN A 43 -0.62 -17.89 11.26
CA ASN A 43 -1.92 -17.47 11.81
C ASN A 43 -1.84 -16.32 12.83
N SER A 44 -0.68 -15.67 12.98
CA SER A 44 -0.56 -14.50 13.84
C SER A 44 -1.19 -13.25 13.20
N GLU A 45 -1.72 -12.34 14.03
CA GLU A 45 -2.30 -11.07 13.56
C GLU A 45 -1.30 -10.21 12.77
N ILE A 46 0.00 -10.35 13.03
CA ILE A 46 1.06 -9.64 12.29
C ILE A 46 1.10 -10.16 10.86
N SER A 47 1.08 -11.49 10.65
CA SER A 47 1.05 -12.10 9.33
C SER A 47 -0.20 -11.72 8.54
N ILE A 48 -1.37 -11.68 9.20
CA ILE A 48 -2.63 -11.20 8.59
C ILE A 48 -2.50 -9.74 8.16
N SER A 49 -1.93 -8.88 9.01
CA SER A 49 -1.71 -7.46 8.71
C SER A 49 -0.71 -7.26 7.56
N CYS A 50 0.35 -8.07 7.49
CA CYS A 50 1.30 -8.08 6.38
C CYS A 50 0.64 -8.48 5.05
N LEU A 51 -0.24 -9.49 5.07
CA LEU A 51 -0.98 -9.87 3.87
C LEU A 51 -1.98 -8.78 3.46
N PHE A 52 -2.65 -8.17 4.44
CA PHE A 52 -3.57 -7.08 4.23
C PHE A 52 -2.90 -5.87 3.56
N ILE A 53 -1.71 -5.47 4.03
CA ILE A 53 -0.98 -4.35 3.40
C ILE A 53 -0.54 -4.68 1.97
N ILE A 54 -0.19 -5.93 1.66
CA ILE A 54 0.12 -6.34 0.28
C ILE A 54 -1.11 -6.15 -0.61
N TYR A 55 -2.28 -6.60 -0.16
CA TYR A 55 -3.53 -6.39 -0.91
C TYR A 55 -3.84 -4.91 -1.10
N PHE A 56 -3.62 -4.08 -0.08
CA PHE A 56 -3.87 -2.65 -0.16
C PHE A 56 -2.91 -1.95 -1.14
N ILE A 57 -1.63 -2.31 -1.12
CA ILE A 57 -0.63 -1.80 -2.09
C ILE A 57 -0.99 -2.23 -3.50
N LEU A 58 -1.34 -3.50 -3.72
CA LEU A 58 -1.76 -4.00 -5.03
C LEU A 58 -3.02 -3.30 -5.54
N TYR A 59 -4.00 -3.12 -4.67
CA TYR A 59 -5.23 -2.40 -4.98
C TYR A 59 -4.92 -0.98 -5.46
N GLY A 60 -4.14 -0.21 -4.69
CA GLY A 60 -3.78 1.17 -5.06
C GLY A 60 -2.96 1.25 -6.34
N GLN A 61 -2.09 0.27 -6.60
CA GLN A 61 -1.34 0.19 -7.86
C GLN A 61 -2.28 -0.08 -9.04
N ILE A 62 -3.24 -1.00 -8.91
CA ILE A 62 -4.18 -1.32 -9.98
C ILE A 62 -5.13 -0.14 -10.27
N THR A 63 -5.64 0.54 -9.25
CA THR A 63 -6.56 1.67 -9.46
C THR A 63 -5.83 2.93 -9.92
N GLY A 64 -4.59 3.14 -9.48
CA GLY A 64 -3.76 4.29 -9.88
C GLY A 64 -3.10 4.16 -11.26
N LEU A 65 -2.81 2.95 -11.74
CA LEU A 65 -2.09 2.73 -12.99
C LEU A 65 -2.78 3.31 -14.24
N PRO A 66 -4.12 3.16 -14.43
CA PRO A 66 -4.83 3.81 -15.55
C PRO A 66 -4.69 5.33 -15.54
N TRP A 67 -4.79 5.95 -14.36
CA TRP A 67 -4.65 7.40 -14.21
C TRP A 67 -3.23 7.86 -14.52
N SER A 68 -2.23 7.10 -14.07
CA SER A 68 -0.82 7.38 -14.35
C SER A 68 -0.48 7.23 -15.83
N ILE A 69 -1.00 6.20 -16.51
CA ILE A 69 -0.82 6.02 -17.96
C ILE A 69 -1.43 7.20 -18.72
N TYR A 70 -2.67 7.59 -18.38
CA TYR A 70 -3.33 8.72 -19.03
C TYR A 70 -2.55 10.02 -18.82
N TYR A 71 -2.04 10.25 -17.61
CA TYR A 71 -1.26 11.45 -17.32
C TYR A 71 0.04 11.50 -18.13
N ASN A 72 0.85 10.46 -18.11
CA ASN A 72 2.16 10.48 -18.77
C ASN A 72 2.05 10.40 -20.31
N PHE A 73 1.24 9.47 -20.85
CA PHE A 73 1.22 9.19 -22.30
C PHE A 73 0.15 9.95 -23.07
N VAL A 74 -0.81 10.62 -22.40
CA VAL A 74 -1.82 11.45 -23.09
C VAL A 74 -1.62 12.93 -22.76
N LEU A 75 -1.54 13.29 -21.48
CA LEU A 75 -1.39 14.70 -21.09
C LEU A 75 0.03 15.21 -21.34
N GLU A 76 1.03 14.59 -20.72
CA GLU A 76 2.42 15.08 -20.83
C GLU A 76 2.99 14.91 -22.24
N GLU A 77 2.65 13.82 -22.93
CA GLU A 77 3.06 13.59 -24.31
C GLU A 77 2.46 14.62 -25.28
N LYS A 78 1.19 15.01 -25.08
CA LYS A 78 0.57 16.10 -25.85
C LYS A 78 1.28 17.44 -25.69
N HIS A 79 1.87 17.69 -24.52
CA HIS A 79 2.66 18.88 -24.25
C HIS A 79 4.15 18.71 -24.59
N GLY A 80 4.57 17.55 -25.12
CA GLY A 80 5.96 17.25 -25.49
C GLY A 80 6.90 17.07 -24.30
N PHE A 81 6.37 16.91 -23.08
CA PHE A 81 7.17 16.72 -21.87
C PHE A 81 7.53 15.26 -21.61
N ASN A 82 6.70 14.30 -22.06
CA ASN A 82 6.99 12.89 -21.86
C ASN A 82 8.21 12.45 -22.71
N LYS A 83 9.24 11.93 -22.04
CA LYS A 83 10.42 11.33 -22.65
C LYS A 83 10.58 9.84 -22.33
N GLN A 84 9.63 9.27 -21.60
CA GLN A 84 9.68 7.88 -21.17
C GLN A 84 8.98 6.97 -22.18
N THR A 85 9.52 5.78 -22.40
CA THR A 85 8.86 4.75 -23.19
C THR A 85 7.90 3.94 -22.32
N PHE A 86 6.83 3.40 -22.90
CA PHE A 86 5.86 2.57 -22.17
C PHE A 86 6.51 1.38 -21.45
N VAL A 87 7.48 0.72 -22.11
CA VAL A 87 8.23 -0.40 -21.52
C VAL A 87 9.07 0.06 -20.33
N PHE A 88 9.71 1.24 -20.41
CA PHE A 88 10.46 1.79 -19.30
C PHE A 88 9.54 2.16 -18.13
N PHE A 89 8.41 2.81 -18.41
CA PHE A 89 7.38 3.15 -17.42
C PHE A 89 6.87 1.92 -16.66
N MET A 90 6.48 0.85 -17.36
CA MET A 90 5.99 -0.37 -16.71
C MET A 90 7.07 -1.05 -15.86
N LYS A 91 8.31 -1.11 -16.36
CA LYS A 91 9.45 -1.65 -15.60
C LYS A 91 9.74 -0.82 -14.36
N ASP A 92 9.67 0.50 -14.46
CA ASP A 92 9.90 1.40 -13.33
C ASP A 92 8.80 1.27 -12.26
N ASN A 93 7.53 1.22 -12.67
CA ASN A 93 6.41 1.00 -11.75
C ASN A 93 6.51 -0.35 -11.03
N LEU A 94 6.89 -1.43 -11.73
CA LEU A 94 7.07 -2.74 -11.11
C LEU A 94 8.23 -2.72 -10.10
N LYS A 95 9.35 -2.07 -10.43
CA LYS A 95 10.47 -1.90 -9.49
C LYS A 95 10.05 -1.11 -8.25
N LYS A 96 9.34 0.00 -8.43
CA LYS A 96 8.82 0.82 -7.32
C LYS A 96 7.87 0.01 -6.44
N LEU A 97 7.00 -0.80 -7.03
CA LEU A 97 6.09 -1.70 -6.31
C LEU A 97 6.87 -2.71 -5.46
N LEU A 98 7.87 -3.38 -6.04
CA LEU A 98 8.69 -4.36 -5.31
C LEU A 98 9.46 -3.71 -4.16
N VAL A 99 10.08 -2.56 -4.39
CA VAL A 99 10.80 -1.81 -3.35
C VAL A 99 9.84 -1.36 -2.26
N SER A 100 8.67 -0.85 -2.63
CA SER A 100 7.63 -0.42 -1.68
C SER A 100 7.19 -1.56 -0.78
N MET A 101 6.90 -2.74 -1.35
CA MET A 101 6.54 -3.94 -0.57
C MET A 101 7.68 -4.42 0.33
N ALA A 102 8.91 -4.44 -0.20
CA ALA A 102 10.09 -4.89 0.54
C ALA A 102 10.39 -3.99 1.75
N LEU A 103 10.09 -2.69 1.67
CA LEU A 103 10.22 -1.76 2.79
C LEU A 103 9.01 -1.80 3.72
N SER A 104 7.79 -1.76 3.19
CA SER A 104 6.57 -1.65 4.00
C SER A 104 6.34 -2.85 4.90
N LEU A 105 6.63 -4.06 4.41
CA LEU A 105 6.41 -5.30 5.15
C LEU A 105 7.22 -5.40 6.46
N PRO A 106 8.57 -5.27 6.46
CA PRO A 106 9.35 -5.34 7.68
C PRO A 106 9.06 -4.17 8.62
N ILE A 107 8.83 -2.96 8.08
CA ILE A 107 8.47 -1.78 8.89
C ILE A 107 7.16 -2.03 9.63
N LEU A 108 6.13 -2.52 8.94
CA LEU A 108 4.83 -2.81 9.54
C LEU A 108 4.93 -3.94 10.57
N ALA A 109 5.64 -5.02 10.22
CA ALA A 109 5.80 -6.17 11.12
C ALA A 109 6.49 -5.77 12.43
N LEU A 110 7.58 -5.00 12.36
CA LEU A 110 8.30 -4.50 13.53
C LEU A 110 7.45 -3.51 14.33
N LEU A 111 6.73 -2.61 13.68
CA LEU A 111 5.85 -1.66 14.35
C LEU A 111 4.77 -2.40 15.15
N LEU A 112 4.09 -3.38 14.54
CA LEU A 112 3.07 -4.16 15.23
C LEU A 112 3.66 -4.99 16.38
N TYR A 113 4.86 -5.51 16.20
CA TYR A 113 5.58 -6.22 17.25
C TYR A 113 5.88 -5.32 18.46
N ILE A 114 6.36 -4.08 18.21
CA ILE A 114 6.60 -3.08 19.26
C ILE A 114 5.30 -2.74 19.99
N ILE A 115 4.20 -2.57 19.26
CA ILE A 115 2.89 -2.29 19.86
C ILE A 115 2.43 -3.43 20.78
N LYS A 116 2.64 -4.69 20.38
CA LYS A 116 2.24 -5.86 21.19
C LYS A 116 3.04 -6.00 22.48
N ILE A 117 4.30 -5.61 22.50
CA ILE A 117 5.20 -5.77 23.67
C ILE A 117 5.27 -4.49 24.52
N GLY A 118 4.95 -3.33 23.96
CA GLY A 118 5.26 -2.03 24.54
C GLY A 118 4.53 -1.64 25.84
N GLY A 119 3.55 -2.43 26.30
CA GLY A 119 2.82 -2.16 27.55
C GLY A 119 2.14 -0.78 27.55
N ASP A 120 2.06 -0.12 28.70
CA ASP A 120 1.39 1.19 28.83
C ASP A 120 2.08 2.32 28.04
N TYR A 121 3.38 2.19 27.77
CA TYR A 121 4.19 3.19 27.07
C TYR A 121 4.47 2.82 25.60
N PHE A 122 3.70 1.89 25.02
CA PHE A 122 3.91 1.40 23.65
C PHE A 122 4.01 2.52 22.60
N PHE A 123 3.25 3.60 22.80
CA PHE A 123 3.21 4.74 21.89
C PHE A 123 4.55 5.48 21.79
N ILE A 124 5.35 5.53 22.88
CA ILE A 124 6.67 6.16 22.87
C ILE A 124 7.63 5.34 22.02
N TYR A 125 7.65 4.02 22.22
CA TYR A 125 8.50 3.11 21.45
C TYR A 125 8.13 3.11 19.97
N ALA A 126 6.83 3.07 19.65
CA ALA A 126 6.34 3.16 18.29
C ALA A 126 6.73 4.50 17.63
N TRP A 127 6.61 5.61 18.35
CA TRP A 127 6.99 6.94 17.86
C TRP A 127 8.49 7.05 17.56
N VAL A 128 9.35 6.58 18.48
CA VAL A 128 10.81 6.56 18.25
C VAL A 128 11.15 5.69 17.05
N PHE A 129 10.56 4.50 16.95
CA PHE A 129 10.77 3.60 15.81
C PHE A 129 10.40 4.25 14.47
N ILE A 130 9.21 4.84 14.37
CA ILE A 130 8.75 5.53 13.15
C ILE A 130 9.67 6.71 12.81
N THR A 131 10.13 7.45 13.82
CA THR A 131 11.05 8.58 13.63
C THR A 131 12.37 8.11 13.03
N ILE A 132 12.98 7.05 13.58
CA ILE A 132 14.22 6.46 13.05
C ILE A 132 14.01 5.98 11.61
N VAL A 133 12.93 5.23 11.35
CA VAL A 133 12.61 4.73 10.00
C VAL A 133 12.45 5.89 9.01
N SER A 134 11.77 6.97 9.41
CA SER A 134 11.60 8.15 8.55
C SER A 134 12.93 8.82 8.21
N LEU A 135 13.84 8.99 9.17
CA LEU A 135 15.15 9.60 8.96
C LEU A 135 16.06 8.76 8.04
N VAL A 136 15.92 7.44 8.07
CA VAL A 136 16.67 6.53 7.18
C VAL A 136 16.07 6.49 5.77
N SER A 137 14.76 6.73 5.64
CA SER A 137 14.03 6.63 4.38
C SER A 137 13.99 7.94 3.58
N ILE A 138 14.31 9.08 4.21
CA ILE A 138 14.48 10.41 3.62
C ILE A 138 15.86 10.52 2.99
#